data_AF-A0A847XAV8-F1
#
_entry.id   AF-A0A847XAV8-F1
#
_cell.length_a   1.000
_cell.length_b   1.000
_cell.length_c   1.000
_cell.angle_alpha   90.00
_cell.angle_beta   90.00
_cell.angle_gamma   90.00
#
_symmetry.space_group_name_H-M   'P 1'
#
loop_
_entity.id
_entity.type
_entity.pdbx_description
1 polymer ?
#
loop_
_entity_poly.entity_id
_entity_poly.type
_entity_poly.pdbx_seq_one_letter_code
_entity_poly.pdbx_strand_id
1 'polypeptide(L)'
;MMRLDGNKVANELKENIKKRIKDYARQPHLVVILVGDDPASVTYVNSKKRQCENVGMKSTVKVFDSSISQEFLLEEIDKLNRDEMVDGILVQLPLPNHINSNVVVSKIDVNKDVDGLHPLNVGLLVNDKPNMIPCTPKGIISILDYYDIELEGKNALVIGRSQLVGKPIASLLLSRNATVTIAHSKTQNLSHLVENNDIIVVAVGIKEFLK
;
A
#
# COMPACT_ATOMS: atom_id res chain seq x y z
N MET A 1 6.89 -27.60 -1.09
CA MET A 1 6.37 -26.24 -1.37
C MET A 1 7.47 -25.24 -1.06
N MET A 2 7.79 -24.34 -1.98
CA MET A 2 8.74 -23.25 -1.72
C MET A 2 8.08 -22.20 -0.82
N ARG A 3 8.82 -21.68 0.18
CA ARG A 3 8.35 -20.57 1.02
C ARG A 3 8.86 -19.25 0.44
N LEU A 4 7.95 -18.32 0.15
CA LEU A 4 8.29 -16.96 -0.27
C LEU A 4 8.57 -16.12 0.98
N ASP A 5 9.85 -15.97 1.36
CA ASP A 5 10.24 -15.19 2.53
C ASP A 5 10.32 -13.69 2.21
N GLY A 6 9.26 -12.96 2.57
CA GLY A 6 9.18 -11.51 2.40
C GLY A 6 10.17 -10.70 3.26
N ASN A 7 10.68 -11.24 4.38
CA ASN A 7 11.69 -10.55 5.18
C ASN A 7 13.01 -10.46 4.43
N LYS A 8 13.38 -11.53 3.72
CA LYS A 8 14.57 -11.55 2.86
C LYS A 8 14.48 -10.47 1.78
N VAL A 9 13.36 -10.43 1.04
CA VAL A 9 13.10 -9.42 -0.01
C VAL A 9 13.15 -8.01 0.55
N ALA A 10 12.49 -7.76 1.68
CA ALA A 10 12.45 -6.44 2.30
C ALA A 10 13.84 -5.99 2.78
N ASN A 11 14.67 -6.89 3.32
CA ASN A 11 16.03 -6.55 3.76
C ASN A 11 16.93 -6.16 2.60
N GLU A 12 16.90 -6.91 1.51
CA GLU A 12 17.66 -6.59 0.31
C GLU A 12 17.23 -5.24 -0.31
N LEU A 13 15.91 -5.02 -0.38
CA LEU A 13 15.36 -3.74 -0.83
C LEU A 13 15.85 -2.56 0.03
N LYS A 14 15.84 -2.72 1.37
CA LYS A 14 16.31 -1.67 2.30
C LYS A 14 17.80 -1.37 2.12
N GLU A 15 18.65 -2.36 1.89
CA GLU A 15 20.07 -2.13 1.62
C GLU A 15 20.29 -1.38 0.29
N ASN A 16 19.50 -1.69 -0.74
CA ASN A 16 19.55 -0.96 -2.00
C ASN A 16 19.07 0.50 -1.84
N ILE A 17 18.00 0.72 -1.06
CA ILE A 17 17.50 2.06 -0.74
C ILE A 17 18.55 2.87 0.04
N LYS A 18 19.19 2.28 1.07
CA LYS A 18 20.27 2.93 1.84
C LYS A 18 21.42 3.41 0.96
N LYS A 19 21.81 2.61 -0.04
CA LYS A 19 22.87 2.99 -0.98
C LYS A 19 22.44 4.20 -1.81
N ARG A 20 21.24 4.15 -2.40
CA ARG A 20 20.70 5.21 -3.26
C ARG A 20 20.51 6.55 -2.54
N ILE A 21 20.07 6.53 -1.29
CA ILE A 21 19.81 7.76 -0.52
C ILE A 21 21.08 8.56 -0.28
N LYS A 22 22.26 7.92 -0.23
CA LYS A 22 23.54 8.63 -0.05
C LYS A 22 23.85 9.59 -1.19
N ASP A 23 23.30 9.35 -2.37
CA ASP A 23 23.55 10.15 -3.57
C ASP A 23 22.55 11.32 -3.69
N TYR A 24 21.58 11.44 -2.77
CA TYR A 24 20.58 12.50 -2.80
C TYR A 24 21.10 13.76 -2.12
N ALA A 25 20.83 14.92 -2.72
CA ALA A 25 21.26 16.22 -2.16
C ALA A 25 20.64 16.53 -0.79
N ARG A 26 19.47 15.95 -0.48
CA ARG A 26 18.81 16.03 0.82
C ARG A 26 18.18 14.69 1.18
N GLN A 27 17.99 14.45 2.48
CA GLN A 27 17.23 13.29 2.95
C GLN A 27 15.78 13.36 2.41
N PRO A 28 15.27 12.29 1.78
CA PRO A 28 13.85 12.17 1.51
C PRO A 28 13.07 12.22 2.82
N HIS A 29 11.92 12.88 2.80
CA HIS A 29 11.12 13.14 3.99
C HIS A 29 9.70 12.61 3.83
N LEU A 30 9.37 11.64 4.69
CA LEU A 30 8.03 11.11 4.85
C LEU A 30 7.35 11.79 6.05
N VAL A 31 6.14 12.31 5.84
CA VAL A 31 5.26 12.75 6.92
C VAL A 31 4.09 11.77 7.04
N VAL A 32 3.96 11.16 8.21
CA VAL A 32 2.85 10.27 8.54
C VAL A 32 1.88 11.01 9.46
N ILE A 33 0.61 11.03 9.09
CA ILE A 33 -0.48 11.57 9.89
C ILE A 33 -1.20 10.42 10.59
N LEU A 34 -1.33 10.52 11.91
CA LEU A 34 -2.10 9.61 12.76
C LEU A 34 -3.21 10.41 13.45
N VAL A 35 -4.45 9.92 13.35
CA VAL A 35 -5.61 10.54 14.00
C VAL A 35 -6.20 9.53 14.99
N GLY A 36 -6.20 9.88 16.27
CA GLY A 36 -6.53 8.98 17.36
C GLY A 36 -5.33 8.17 17.88
N ASP A 37 -5.64 7.18 18.72
CA ASP A 37 -4.69 6.47 19.57
C ASP A 37 -4.80 4.94 19.47
N ASP A 38 -5.44 4.42 18.41
CA ASP A 38 -5.56 2.98 18.17
C ASP A 38 -4.19 2.28 18.27
N PRO A 39 -4.00 1.34 19.21
CA PRO A 39 -2.68 0.77 19.51
C PRO A 39 -2.03 0.06 18.31
N ALA A 40 -2.84 -0.54 17.44
CA ALA A 40 -2.34 -1.18 16.22
C ALA A 40 -1.78 -0.12 15.27
N SER A 41 -2.53 0.96 15.04
CA SER A 41 -2.12 2.10 14.20
C SER A 41 -0.85 2.77 14.73
N VAL A 42 -0.74 3.01 16.04
CA VAL A 42 0.47 3.55 16.68
C VAL A 42 1.67 2.65 16.41
N THR A 43 1.52 1.33 16.59
CA THR A 43 2.59 0.35 16.35
C THR A 43 3.03 0.37 14.88
N TYR A 44 2.08 0.39 13.94
CA TYR A 44 2.38 0.46 12.50
C TYR A 44 3.13 1.73 12.13
N VAL A 45 2.68 2.89 12.61
CA VAL A 45 3.31 4.19 12.33
C VAL A 45 4.73 4.26 12.90
N ASN A 46 4.93 3.79 14.14
CA ASN A 46 6.26 3.73 14.74
C ASN A 46 7.20 2.79 13.98
N SER A 47 6.69 1.67 13.49
CA SER A 47 7.47 0.77 12.62
C SER A 47 7.87 1.47 11.32
N LYS A 48 6.95 2.15 10.64
CA LYS A 48 7.22 2.92 9.41
C LYS A 48 8.30 3.99 9.63
N LYS A 49 8.17 4.77 10.72
CA LYS A 49 9.17 5.78 11.12
C LYS A 49 10.56 5.15 11.27
N ARG A 50 10.65 4.09 12.07
CA ARG A 50 11.92 3.37 12.30
C ARG A 50 12.51 2.81 11.00
N GLN A 51 11.70 2.26 10.10
CA GLN A 51 12.22 1.75 8.82
C GLN A 51 12.76 2.89 7.94
N CYS A 52 12.11 4.06 7.92
CA CYS A 52 12.60 5.24 7.20
C CYS A 52 13.96 5.70 7.76
N GLU A 53 14.06 5.86 9.07
CA GLU A 53 15.30 6.28 9.75
C GLU A 53 16.43 5.28 9.51
N ASN A 54 16.12 3.98 9.59
CA ASN A 54 17.08 2.92 9.30
C ASN A 54 17.67 3.01 7.89
N VAL A 55 16.90 3.48 6.90
CA VAL A 55 17.39 3.62 5.52
C VAL A 55 18.00 4.99 5.22
N GLY A 56 18.05 5.90 6.18
CA GLY A 56 18.62 7.24 6.03
C GLY A 56 17.62 8.31 5.56
N MET A 57 16.32 8.02 5.63
CA MET A 57 15.26 9.01 5.36
C MET A 57 14.88 9.76 6.63
N LYS A 58 14.36 10.98 6.46
CA LYS A 58 13.67 11.71 7.52
C LYS A 58 12.23 11.21 7.62
N SER A 59 11.73 11.00 8.83
CA SER A 59 10.33 10.65 9.06
C SER A 59 9.74 11.45 10.22
N THR A 60 8.67 12.20 9.92
CA THR A 60 7.91 12.95 10.92
C THR A 60 6.56 12.28 11.12
N VAL A 61 6.11 12.14 12.37
CA VAL A 61 4.77 11.67 12.70
C VAL A 61 3.99 12.84 13.31
N LYS A 62 2.92 13.26 12.63
CA LYS A 62 1.94 14.20 13.17
C LYS A 62 0.80 13.41 13.81
N VAL A 63 0.65 13.53 15.12
CA VAL A 63 -0.42 12.87 15.88
C VAL A 63 -1.48 13.90 16.23
N PHE A 64 -2.73 13.58 15.94
CA PHE A 64 -3.89 14.40 16.27
C PHE A 64 -4.89 13.60 17.08
N ASP A 65 -5.67 14.29 17.91
CA ASP A 65 -6.75 13.68 18.68
C ASP A 65 -7.83 13.10 17.77
N SER A 66 -8.54 12.06 18.22
CA SER A 66 -9.62 11.46 17.43
C SER A 66 -10.77 12.43 17.16
N SER A 67 -10.94 13.49 17.96
CA SER A 67 -12.02 14.48 17.85
C SER A 67 -11.78 15.60 16.83
N ILE A 68 -10.63 15.65 16.15
CA ILE A 68 -10.40 16.69 15.14
C ILE A 68 -11.47 16.66 14.04
N SER A 69 -11.74 17.83 13.45
CA SER A 69 -12.63 17.91 12.31
C SER A 69 -11.93 17.43 11.03
N GLN A 70 -12.74 17.04 10.04
CA GLN A 70 -12.23 16.73 8.70
C GLN A 70 -11.56 17.95 8.07
N GLU A 71 -12.14 19.14 8.24
CA GLU A 71 -11.64 20.40 7.67
C GLU A 71 -10.23 20.70 8.18
N PHE A 72 -10.00 20.54 9.49
CA PHE A 72 -8.68 20.70 10.09
C PHE A 72 -7.65 19.73 9.48
N LEU A 73 -8.03 18.45 9.30
CA LEU A 73 -7.16 17.46 8.68
C LEU A 73 -6.82 17.82 7.22
N LEU A 74 -7.79 18.31 6.46
CA LEU A 74 -7.58 18.73 5.07
C LEU A 74 -6.65 19.96 4.98
N GLU A 75 -6.76 20.91 5.91
CA GLU A 75 -5.85 22.05 6.01
C GLU A 75 -4.40 21.62 6.32
N GLU A 76 -4.23 20.66 7.23
CA GLU A 76 -2.91 20.10 7.53
C GLU A 76 -2.29 19.40 6.32
N ILE A 77 -3.08 18.68 5.53
CA ILE A 77 -2.63 18.07 4.27
C ILE A 77 -2.25 19.14 3.25
N ASP A 78 -3.03 20.23 3.13
CA ASP A 78 -2.68 21.34 2.23
C ASP A 78 -1.33 21.99 2.57
N LYS A 79 -1.02 22.14 3.86
CA LYS A 79 0.29 22.63 4.30
C LYS A 79 1.40 21.69 3.85
N LEU A 80 1.23 20.38 4.02
CA LEU A 80 2.22 19.37 3.62
C LEU A 80 2.37 19.25 2.10
N ASN A 81 1.28 19.41 1.34
CA ASN A 81 1.32 19.42 -0.11
C ASN A 81 2.19 20.57 -0.63
N ARG A 82 2.12 21.75 -0.01
CA ARG A 82 2.90 22.94 -0.39
C ARG A 82 4.34 22.94 0.13
N ASP A 83 4.66 22.09 1.10
CA ASP A 83 6.00 22.02 1.68
C ASP A 83 6.96 21.25 0.76
N GLU A 84 7.87 21.97 0.10
CA GLU A 84 8.89 21.40 -0.80
C GLU A 84 9.91 20.49 -0.09
N MET A 85 9.96 20.54 1.24
CA MET A 85 10.78 19.65 2.07
C MET A 85 10.05 18.36 2.47
N VAL A 86 8.82 18.14 1.98
CA VAL A 86 8.04 16.90 2.16
C VAL A 86 7.88 16.19 0.82
N ASP A 87 8.41 14.97 0.73
CA ASP A 87 8.34 14.15 -0.50
C ASP A 87 7.19 13.15 -0.47
N GLY A 88 6.75 12.74 0.72
CA GLY A 88 5.71 11.76 0.89
C GLY A 88 4.80 12.08 2.05
N ILE A 89 3.51 11.87 1.85
CA ILE A 89 2.47 12.01 2.85
C ILE A 89 1.74 10.67 2.96
N LEU A 90 1.58 10.19 4.19
CA LEU A 90 0.80 9.00 4.49
C LEU A 90 -0.21 9.32 5.58
N VAL A 91 -1.49 9.06 5.33
CA VAL A 91 -2.52 9.10 6.37
C VAL A 91 -2.78 7.68 6.85
N GLN A 92 -2.54 7.41 8.13
CA GLN A 92 -2.77 6.09 8.70
C GLN A 92 -4.27 5.80 8.79
N LEU A 93 -4.69 4.67 8.22
CA LEU A 93 -6.06 4.17 8.27
C LEU A 93 -6.22 3.06 9.33
N PRO A 94 -7.43 2.86 9.89
CA PRO A 94 -8.66 3.61 9.63
C PRO A 94 -8.64 5.00 10.30
N LEU A 95 -9.38 5.94 9.71
CA LEU A 95 -9.70 7.23 10.35
C LEU A 95 -10.97 7.09 11.21
N PRO A 96 -11.19 8.01 12.18
CA PRO A 96 -12.45 8.11 12.90
C PRO A 96 -13.66 8.20 11.95
N ASN A 97 -14.80 7.62 12.36
CA ASN A 97 -15.99 7.46 11.51
C ASN A 97 -16.58 8.76 10.95
N HIS A 98 -16.39 9.90 11.63
CA HIS A 98 -16.86 11.21 11.17
C HIS A 98 -15.96 11.84 10.09
N ILE A 99 -14.82 11.23 9.78
CA ILE A 99 -13.88 11.70 8.75
C ILE A 99 -13.95 10.77 7.54
N ASN A 100 -14.24 11.34 6.37
CA ASN A 100 -14.29 10.58 5.13
C ASN A 100 -12.88 10.32 4.59
N SER A 101 -12.40 9.09 4.74
CA SER A 101 -11.07 8.67 4.27
C SER A 101 -10.85 8.87 2.77
N ASN A 102 -11.88 8.74 1.94
CA ASN A 102 -11.75 8.96 0.50
C ASN A 102 -11.47 10.43 0.18
N VAL A 103 -12.12 11.37 0.89
CA VAL A 103 -11.88 12.82 0.72
C VAL A 103 -10.46 13.16 1.18
N VAL A 104 -10.05 12.63 2.33
CA VAL A 104 -8.72 12.84 2.90
C VAL A 104 -7.61 12.31 1.98
N VAL A 105 -7.75 11.07 1.49
CA VAL A 105 -6.77 10.48 0.56
C VAL A 105 -6.73 11.24 -0.77
N SER A 106 -7.87 11.69 -1.29
CA SER A 106 -7.94 12.47 -2.53
C SER A 106 -7.38 13.89 -2.38
N LYS A 107 -7.12 14.35 -1.15
CA LYS A 107 -6.53 15.66 -0.88
C LYS A 107 -5.01 15.65 -0.96
N ILE A 108 -4.39 14.49 -0.78
CA ILE A 108 -2.92 14.34 -0.86
C ILE A 108 -2.49 14.58 -2.30
N ASP A 109 -1.45 15.39 -2.53
CA ASP A 109 -0.90 15.58 -3.86
C ASP A 109 -0.54 14.22 -4.49
N VAL A 110 -0.93 14.01 -5.74
CA VAL A 110 -0.74 12.73 -6.44
C VAL A 110 0.72 12.26 -6.47
N ASN A 111 1.68 13.19 -6.45
CA ASN A 111 3.12 12.88 -6.44
C ASN A 111 3.68 12.66 -5.03
N LYS A 112 2.95 13.08 -3.99
CA LYS A 112 3.31 12.84 -2.58
C LYS A 112 2.53 11.67 -1.96
N ASP A 113 1.55 11.11 -2.67
CA ASP A 113 0.78 9.93 -2.26
C ASP A 113 1.61 8.64 -2.35
N VAL A 114 2.54 8.48 -1.41
CA VAL A 114 3.45 7.33 -1.36
C VAL A 114 2.75 6.01 -1.02
N ASP A 115 1.50 6.06 -0.53
CA ASP A 115 0.67 4.87 -0.30
C ASP A 115 -0.18 4.49 -1.52
N GLY A 116 -0.15 5.29 -2.59
CA GLY A 116 -0.77 5.01 -3.88
C GLY A 116 -2.30 4.95 -3.87
N LEU A 117 -2.95 5.57 -2.88
CA LEU A 117 -4.40 5.48 -2.68
C LEU A 117 -5.18 6.61 -3.35
N HIS A 118 -4.50 7.67 -3.81
CA HIS A 118 -5.11 8.78 -4.52
C HIS A 118 -5.84 8.26 -5.78
N PRO A 119 -7.10 8.68 -6.05
CA PRO A 119 -7.87 8.15 -7.17
C PRO A 119 -7.16 8.27 -8.52
N LEU A 120 -6.38 9.33 -8.74
CA LEU A 120 -5.55 9.45 -9.95
C LEU A 120 -4.45 8.39 -10.03
N ASN A 121 -3.76 8.07 -8.93
CA ASN A 121 -2.76 6.99 -8.92
C ASN A 121 -3.41 5.63 -9.20
N VAL A 122 -4.60 5.39 -8.64
CA VAL A 122 -5.39 4.17 -8.93
C VAL A 122 -5.81 4.13 -10.41
N GLY A 123 -6.28 5.25 -10.98
CA GLY A 123 -6.63 5.32 -12.39
C GLY A 123 -5.43 5.12 -13.31
N LEU A 124 -4.28 5.69 -12.97
CA LEU A 124 -3.01 5.50 -13.68
C LEU A 124 -2.54 4.05 -13.64
N LEU A 125 -2.70 3.38 -12.50
CA LEU A 125 -2.41 1.95 -12.35
C LEU A 125 -3.25 1.09 -13.30
N VAL A 126 -4.56 1.33 -13.35
CA VAL A 126 -5.49 0.57 -14.22
C VAL A 126 -5.23 0.84 -15.71
N ASN A 127 -4.65 2.00 -16.04
CA ASN A 127 -4.24 2.35 -17.40
C ASN A 127 -2.82 1.89 -17.75
N ASP A 128 -2.22 0.98 -16.97
CA ASP A 128 -0.85 0.47 -17.15
C ASP A 128 0.23 1.56 -17.19
N LYS A 129 -0.03 2.70 -16.55
CA LYS A 129 0.89 3.85 -16.46
C LYS A 129 1.07 4.29 -15.00
N PRO A 130 1.43 3.37 -14.08
CA PRO A 130 1.46 3.69 -12.66
C PRO A 130 2.46 4.80 -12.36
N ASN A 131 2.04 5.75 -11.52
CA ASN A 131 2.93 6.73 -10.88
C ASN A 131 3.31 6.23 -9.48
N MET A 132 2.38 6.28 -8.53
CA MET A 132 2.47 5.58 -7.25
C MET A 132 1.57 4.34 -7.26
N ILE A 133 2.03 3.26 -6.61
CA ILE A 133 1.32 1.98 -6.56
C ILE A 133 1.05 1.65 -5.09
N PRO A 134 -0.17 1.19 -4.73
CA PRO A 134 -0.47 0.72 -3.38
C PRO A 134 0.59 -0.23 -2.81
N CYS A 135 1.07 0.07 -1.61
CA CYS A 135 2.26 -0.56 -1.03
C CYS A 135 2.14 -2.08 -0.91
N THR A 136 1.01 -2.58 -0.40
CA THR A 136 0.81 -4.02 -0.20
C THR A 136 0.78 -4.79 -1.54
N PRO A 137 -0.04 -4.39 -2.54
CA PRO A 137 0.03 -4.95 -3.89
C PRO A 137 1.42 -4.90 -4.53
N LYS A 138 2.12 -3.76 -4.43
CA LYS A 138 3.50 -3.64 -4.92
C LYS A 138 4.45 -4.60 -4.21
N GLY A 139 4.29 -4.78 -2.91
CA GLY A 139 5.06 -5.73 -2.11
C GLY A 139 4.83 -7.18 -2.55
N ILE A 140 3.57 -7.57 -2.84
CA ILE A 140 3.26 -8.89 -3.38
C ILE A 140 3.99 -9.12 -4.71
N ILE A 141 3.87 -8.19 -5.66
CA ILE A 141 4.58 -8.29 -6.94
C ILE A 141 6.09 -8.35 -6.74
N SER A 142 6.65 -7.51 -5.87
CA SER A 142 8.09 -7.52 -5.58
C SER A 142 8.57 -8.86 -5.01
N ILE A 143 7.75 -9.53 -4.20
CA ILE A 143 8.07 -10.87 -3.70
C ILE A 143 7.99 -11.90 -4.83
N LEU A 144 6.95 -11.85 -5.67
CA LEU A 144 6.82 -12.78 -6.80
C LEU A 144 7.99 -12.63 -7.79
N ASP A 145 8.34 -11.38 -8.13
CA ASP A 145 9.48 -11.06 -9.00
C ASP A 145 10.81 -11.55 -8.38
N TYR A 146 11.02 -11.37 -7.07
CA TYR A 146 12.24 -11.80 -6.40
C TYR A 146 12.47 -13.31 -6.44
N TYR A 147 11.39 -14.09 -6.44
CA TYR A 147 11.44 -15.56 -6.49
C TYR A 147 11.22 -16.10 -7.91
N ASP A 148 11.29 -15.24 -8.94
CA ASP A 148 11.10 -15.58 -10.34
C ASP A 148 9.81 -16.38 -10.61
N ILE A 149 8.71 -16.00 -9.94
CA ILE A 149 7.41 -16.65 -10.14
C ILE A 149 6.81 -16.17 -11.46
N GLU A 150 6.69 -17.09 -12.42
CA GLU A 150 6.07 -16.83 -13.72
C GLU A 150 4.59 -16.46 -13.56
N LEU A 151 4.20 -15.28 -14.07
CA LEU A 151 2.83 -14.76 -14.02
C LEU A 151 2.14 -14.82 -15.39
N GLU A 152 2.92 -14.76 -16.47
CA GLU A 152 2.39 -14.71 -17.84
C GLU A 152 1.61 -15.98 -18.17
N GLY A 153 0.37 -15.81 -18.65
CA GLY A 153 -0.52 -16.91 -19.01
C GLY A 153 -1.10 -17.68 -17.83
N LYS A 154 -0.72 -17.38 -16.58
CA LYS A 154 -1.26 -18.05 -15.39
C LYS A 154 -2.66 -17.57 -15.04
N ASN A 155 -3.45 -18.45 -14.44
CA ASN A 155 -4.73 -18.11 -13.83
C ASN A 155 -4.51 -17.64 -12.39
N ALA A 156 -4.83 -16.37 -12.12
CA ALA A 156 -4.70 -15.78 -10.80
C ALA A 156 -6.08 -15.49 -10.19
N LEU A 157 -6.32 -16.02 -8.99
CA LEU A 157 -7.49 -15.75 -8.19
C LEU A 157 -7.16 -14.75 -7.08
N VAL A 158 -7.83 -13.60 -7.10
CA VAL A 158 -7.78 -12.63 -6.01
C VAL A 158 -9.07 -12.72 -5.20
N ILE A 159 -8.98 -13.14 -3.94
CA ILE A 159 -10.13 -13.24 -3.02
C ILE A 159 -10.14 -12.01 -2.11
N GLY A 160 -11.07 -11.10 -2.36
CA GLY A 160 -11.14 -9.79 -1.73
C GLY A 160 -10.99 -8.69 -2.77
N ARG A 161 -11.80 -7.62 -2.63
CA ARG A 161 -11.90 -6.53 -3.63
C ARG A 161 -11.80 -5.13 -3.03
N SER A 162 -11.06 -5.01 -1.92
CA SER A 162 -10.81 -3.72 -1.29
C SER A 162 -10.02 -2.79 -2.21
N GLN A 163 -10.14 -1.49 -2.00
CA GLN A 163 -9.34 -0.48 -2.70
C GLN A 163 -7.85 -0.57 -2.31
N LEU A 164 -7.55 -1.03 -1.09
CA LEU A 164 -6.19 -1.08 -0.55
C LEU A 164 -5.37 -2.25 -1.09
N VAL A 165 -6.01 -3.40 -1.37
CA VAL A 165 -5.29 -4.63 -1.74
C VAL A 165 -5.89 -5.29 -2.97
N GLY A 166 -7.16 -5.73 -2.89
CA GLY A 166 -7.74 -6.65 -3.86
C GLY A 166 -7.80 -6.12 -5.30
N LYS A 167 -8.33 -4.92 -5.50
CA LYS A 167 -8.43 -4.35 -6.85
C LYS A 167 -7.05 -3.97 -7.43
N PRO A 168 -6.15 -3.29 -6.70
CA PRO A 168 -4.84 -2.97 -7.26
C PRO A 168 -3.99 -4.21 -7.57
N ILE A 169 -4.00 -5.26 -6.71
CA ILE A 169 -3.23 -6.48 -7.02
C ILE A 169 -3.78 -7.21 -8.24
N ALA A 170 -5.11 -7.23 -8.42
CA ALA A 170 -5.72 -7.78 -9.62
C ALA A 170 -5.27 -7.03 -10.87
N SER A 171 -5.21 -5.69 -10.82
CA SER A 171 -4.70 -4.87 -11.93
C SER A 171 -3.24 -5.19 -12.23
N LEU A 172 -2.38 -5.26 -11.20
CA LEU A 172 -0.94 -5.54 -11.39
C LEU A 172 -0.68 -6.93 -11.98
N LEU A 173 -1.45 -7.94 -11.56
CA LEU A 173 -1.38 -9.29 -12.11
C LEU A 173 -1.82 -9.29 -13.59
N LEU A 174 -2.88 -8.57 -13.92
CA LEU A 174 -3.35 -8.41 -15.30
C LEU A 174 -2.30 -7.72 -16.18
N SER A 175 -1.65 -6.65 -15.69
CA SER A 175 -0.53 -5.97 -16.37
C SER A 175 0.71 -6.86 -16.57
N ARG A 176 0.76 -8.02 -15.91
CA ARG A 176 1.80 -9.05 -16.04
C ARG A 176 1.31 -10.24 -16.86
N ASN A 177 0.26 -10.05 -17.67
CA ASN A 177 -0.31 -11.04 -18.57
C ASN A 177 -0.94 -12.27 -17.87
N ALA A 178 -1.29 -12.16 -16.59
CA ALA A 178 -2.10 -13.18 -15.93
C ALA A 178 -3.58 -13.06 -16.32
N THR A 179 -4.28 -14.19 -16.41
CA THR A 179 -5.75 -14.20 -16.45
C THR A 179 -6.27 -14.05 -15.02
N VAL A 180 -6.97 -12.95 -14.72
CA VAL A 180 -7.32 -12.61 -13.33
C VAL A 180 -8.81 -12.79 -13.06
N THR A 181 -9.13 -13.60 -12.04
CA THR A 181 -10.48 -13.72 -11.45
C THR A 181 -10.53 -13.01 -10.11
N ILE A 182 -11.53 -12.14 -9.89
CA ILE A 182 -11.74 -11.47 -8.60
C ILE A 182 -12.95 -12.10 -7.90
N ALA A 183 -12.70 -12.75 -6.76
CA ALA A 183 -13.73 -13.29 -5.87
C ALA A 183 -13.97 -12.39 -4.66
N HIS A 184 -15.13 -12.53 -4.03
CA HIS A 184 -15.57 -11.73 -2.89
C HIS A 184 -16.67 -12.44 -2.10
N SER A 185 -17.18 -11.83 -1.03
CA SER A 185 -18.20 -12.41 -0.15
C SER A 185 -19.51 -12.84 -0.83
N LYS A 186 -19.81 -12.32 -2.03
CA LYS A 186 -20.98 -12.71 -2.84
C LYS A 186 -20.68 -13.76 -3.92
N THR A 187 -19.46 -14.27 -3.99
CA THR A 187 -19.05 -15.26 -5.00
C THR A 187 -19.63 -16.63 -4.64
N GLN A 188 -20.33 -17.26 -5.59
CA GLN A 188 -20.78 -18.64 -5.47
C GLN A 188 -19.66 -19.60 -5.90
N ASN A 189 -19.64 -20.82 -5.34
CA ASN A 189 -18.68 -21.88 -5.69
C ASN A 189 -17.20 -21.45 -5.60
N LEU A 190 -16.85 -20.74 -4.52
CA LEU A 190 -15.47 -20.27 -4.30
C LEU A 190 -14.44 -21.42 -4.29
N SER A 191 -14.79 -22.59 -3.75
CA SER A 191 -13.92 -23.77 -3.73
C SER A 191 -13.46 -24.19 -5.13
N HIS A 192 -14.38 -24.21 -6.10
CA HIS A 192 -14.05 -24.51 -7.49
C HIS A 192 -13.06 -23.49 -8.07
N LEU A 193 -13.20 -22.20 -7.74
CA LEU A 193 -12.22 -21.21 -8.19
C LEU A 193 -10.85 -21.45 -7.56
N VAL A 194 -10.80 -21.79 -6.27
CA VAL A 194 -9.55 -22.08 -5.55
C VAL A 194 -8.81 -23.28 -6.16
N GLU A 195 -9.51 -24.33 -6.58
CA GLU A 195 -8.90 -25.53 -7.17
C GLU A 195 -8.35 -25.32 -8.59
N ASN A 196 -8.82 -24.30 -9.32
CA ASN A 196 -8.53 -24.11 -10.74
C ASN A 196 -7.64 -22.89 -11.06
N ASN A 197 -6.93 -22.34 -10.07
CA ASN A 197 -6.03 -21.20 -10.27
C ASN A 197 -4.60 -21.54 -9.83
N ASP A 198 -3.63 -21.05 -10.60
CA ASP A 198 -2.20 -21.25 -10.36
C ASP A 198 -1.69 -20.36 -9.22
N ILE A 199 -2.25 -19.16 -9.10
CA ILE A 199 -1.86 -18.14 -8.13
C ILE A 199 -3.10 -17.72 -7.34
N ILE A 200 -3.01 -17.72 -6.02
CA ILE A 200 -4.13 -17.33 -5.15
C ILE A 200 -3.66 -16.24 -4.18
N VAL A 201 -4.31 -15.07 -4.24
CA VAL A 201 -4.10 -13.96 -3.31
C VAL A 201 -5.31 -13.82 -2.42
N VAL A 202 -5.16 -14.08 -1.12
CA VAL A 202 -6.23 -13.97 -0.12
C VAL A 202 -6.12 -12.66 0.64
N ALA A 203 -7.07 -11.76 0.43
CA ALA A 203 -7.10 -10.40 1.00
C ALA A 203 -8.45 -10.09 1.69
N VAL A 204 -8.94 -11.03 2.52
CA VAL A 204 -10.27 -10.94 3.16
C VAL A 204 -10.25 -10.49 4.62
N GLY A 205 -9.08 -10.48 5.28
CA GLY A 205 -8.97 -10.10 6.69
C GLY A 205 -9.62 -11.08 7.68
N ILE A 206 -9.82 -12.33 7.28
CA ILE A 206 -10.40 -13.40 8.10
C ILE A 206 -9.32 -14.46 8.31
N LYS A 207 -9.02 -14.76 9.59
CA LYS A 207 -8.04 -15.77 9.97
C LYS A 207 -8.43 -17.15 9.42
N GLU A 208 -7.47 -17.88 8.85
CA GLU A 208 -7.65 -19.25 8.33
C GLU A 208 -8.80 -19.41 7.31
N PHE A 209 -9.05 -18.37 6.51
CA PHE A 209 -10.15 -18.38 5.54
C PHE A 209 -10.01 -19.48 4.47
N LEU A 210 -8.80 -19.63 3.90
CA LEU A 210 -8.44 -20.81 3.12
C LEU A 210 -7.52 -21.69 3.97
N LYS A 211 -7.70 -23.00 3.88
CA LYS A 211 -6.91 -24.02 4.57
C LYS A 211 -6.25 -24.94 3.55
#